data_AF-B9XSQ5-F1
#
_entry.id   AF-B9XSQ5-F1
#
_cell.length_a   1.000
_cell.length_b   1.000
_cell.length_c   1.000
_cell.angle_alpha   90.00
_cell.angle_beta   90.00
_cell.angle_gamma   90.00
#
_symmetry.space_group_name_H-M   'P 1'
#
loop_
_entity.id
_entity.type
_entity.pdbx_description
1 polymer ?
#
loop_
_entity_poly.entity_id
_entity_poly.type
_entity_poly.pdbx_seq_one_letter_code
_entity_poly.pdbx_strand_id
1 'polypeptide(L)'
;AKYFAIIPAMLMATFPAISPLNVMHLHSPGSAILSAVIFNALIIVCLIPLALRGVKFQPIGALAILRRNLLIYGLGGVIVPFVGIKLIDMLITALNLA
;
A
#
# COMPACT_ATOMS: atom_id res chain seq x y z
N ALA A 1 -5.11 -0.66 -2.25
CA ALA A 1 -4.59 -0.34 -0.92
C ALA A 1 -4.99 1.07 -0.44
N LYS A 2 -4.47 2.16 -1.02
CA LYS A 2 -4.69 3.54 -0.52
C LYS A 2 -6.17 3.91 -0.28
N TYR A 3 -7.04 3.61 -1.25
CA TYR A 3 -8.49 3.84 -1.11
C TYR A 3 -9.12 3.04 0.04
N PHE A 4 -8.68 1.80 0.26
CA PHE A 4 -9.15 0.95 1.36
C PHE A 4 -8.65 1.41 2.74
N ALA A 5 -7.58 2.21 2.80
CA ALA A 5 -7.12 2.81 4.05
C ALA A 5 -7.87 4.12 4.35
N ILE A 6 -8.03 4.98 3.34
CA ILE A 6 -8.52 6.35 3.53
C ILE A 6 -10.05 6.44 3.57
N ILE A 7 -10.76 5.73 2.69
CA ILE A 7 -12.23 5.83 2.61
C ILE A 7 -12.90 5.39 3.92
N PRO A 8 -12.57 4.21 4.50
CA PRO A 8 -13.18 3.80 5.76
C PRO A 8 -12.79 4.74 6.90
N ALA A 9 -11.54 5.21 6.94
CA ALA A 9 -11.08 6.15 7.95
C ALA A 9 -11.91 7.45 7.95
N MET A 10 -12.16 8.05 6.78
CA MET A 10 -12.83 9.35 6.70
C MET A 10 -14.35 9.27 6.87
N LEU A 11 -14.96 8.16 6.46
CA LEU A 11 -16.41 8.12 6.26
C LEU A 11 -17.14 7.19 7.25
N MET A 12 -16.45 6.28 7.95
CA MET A 12 -17.12 5.26 8.79
C MET A 12 -17.84 5.87 10.00
N ALA A 13 -17.37 7.03 10.49
CA ALA A 13 -18.06 7.79 11.53
C ALA A 13 -19.43 8.34 11.07
N THR A 14 -19.55 8.67 9.78
CA THR A 14 -20.78 9.24 9.20
C THR A 14 -21.66 8.17 8.56
N PHE A 15 -21.04 7.12 7.99
CA PHE A 15 -21.70 6.04 7.28
C PHE A 15 -21.21 4.69 7.82
N PRO A 16 -21.86 4.10 8.84
CA PRO A 16 -21.44 2.81 9.40
C PRO A 16 -21.45 1.67 8.37
N ALA A 17 -22.28 1.77 7.33
CA ALA A 17 -22.44 0.76 6.28
C ALA A 17 -21.15 0.48 5.46
N ILE A 18 -20.18 1.40 5.46
CA ILE A 18 -18.88 1.18 4.78
C ILE A 18 -17.82 0.56 5.69
N SER A 19 -18.16 0.19 6.93
CA SER A 19 -17.27 -0.55 7.83
C SER A 19 -16.64 -1.80 7.19
N PRO A 20 -17.35 -2.60 6.36
CA PRO A 20 -16.77 -3.76 5.68
C PRO A 20 -15.63 -3.43 4.70
N LEU A 21 -15.51 -2.16 4.27
CA LEU A 21 -14.41 -1.72 3.40
C LEU A 21 -13.09 -1.53 4.18
N ASN A 22 -13.10 -1.55 5.52
CA ASN A 22 -11.89 -1.57 6.34
C ASN A 22 -11.25 -2.96 6.36
N VAL A 23 -10.84 -3.43 5.18
CA VAL A 23 -10.20 -4.74 5.00
C VAL A 23 -8.92 -4.86 5.86
N MET A 24 -8.23 -3.75 6.09
CA MET A 24 -6.97 -3.70 6.85
C MET A 24 -7.17 -3.63 8.37
N HIS A 25 -8.41 -3.50 8.87
CA HIS A 25 -8.73 -3.36 10.29
C HIS A 25 -7.81 -2.35 10.99
N LEU A 26 -7.67 -1.14 10.42
CA LEU A 26 -6.80 -0.09 10.98
C LEU A 26 -7.38 0.46 12.28
N HIS A 27 -6.50 0.85 13.21
CA HIS A 27 -6.86 1.13 14.62
C HIS A 27 -7.71 2.41 14.79
N SER A 28 -7.32 3.51 14.15
CA SER A 28 -8.09 4.76 14.18
C SER A 28 -8.10 5.45 12.80
N PRO A 29 -9.09 6.33 12.53
CA PRO A 29 -9.09 7.17 11.33
C PRO A 29 -7.81 7.99 11.15
N GLY A 30 -7.29 8.53 12.26
CA GLY A 30 -6.07 9.33 12.27
C GLY A 30 -4.84 8.50 11.93
N SER A 31 -4.67 7.35 12.59
CA SER A 31 -3.53 6.44 12.33
C SER A 31 -3.56 5.90 10.90
N ALA A 32 -4.75 5.62 10.36
CA ALA A 32 -4.93 5.13 8.99
C ALA A 32 -4.47 6.14 7.94
N ILE A 33 -4.86 7.42 8.09
CA ILE A 33 -4.45 8.49 7.17
C ILE A 33 -2.94 8.72 7.29
N LEU A 34 -2.43 8.82 8.53
CA LEU A 34 -1.01 9.03 8.78
C LEU A 34 -0.15 7.91 8.18
N SER A 35 -0.56 6.65 8.39
CA SER A 35 0.12 5.47 7.83
C SER A 35 0.13 5.48 6.31
N ALA A 36 -0.98 5.84 5.68
CA ALA A 36 -1.07 5.93 4.23
C ALA A 36 -0.15 7.04 3.65
N VAL A 37 -0.03 8.17 4.34
CA VAL A 37 0.86 9.28 3.94
C VAL A 37 2.33 8.89 4.13
N ILE A 38 2.70 8.32 5.29
CA ILE A 38 4.06 7.85 5.56
C ILE A 38 4.49 6.80 4.54
N PHE A 39 3.62 5.82 4.24
CA PHE A 39 3.90 4.81 3.23
C PHE A 39 4.20 5.43 1.86
N ASN A 40 3.44 6.45 1.44
CA ASN A 40 3.70 7.15 0.19
C ASN A 40 5.07 7.85 0.16
N ALA A 41 5.50 8.43 1.28
CA ALA A 41 6.81 9.06 1.37
C ALA A 41 7.94 8.01 1.29
N LEU A 42 7.82 6.91 2.05
CA LEU A 42 8.83 5.86 2.10
C LEU A 42 8.96 5.09 0.78
N ILE A 43 7.84 4.76 0.12
CA ILE A 43 7.87 3.94 -1.09
C ILE A 43 8.61 4.63 -2.24
N ILE A 44 8.57 5.96 -2.32
CA ILE A 44 9.34 6.71 -3.32
C ILE A 44 10.85 6.47 -3.10
N VAL A 45 11.33 6.68 -1.87
CA VAL A 45 12.74 6.47 -1.52
C VAL A 45 13.17 5.03 -1.80
N CYS A 46 12.34 4.05 -1.46
CA CYS A 46 12.62 2.64 -1.72
C CYS A 46 12.70 2.30 -3.22
N LEU A 47 11.95 3.01 -4.08
CA LEU A 47 11.90 2.74 -5.52
C LEU A 47 12.96 3.51 -6.32
N ILE A 48 13.57 4.57 -5.77
CA ILE A 48 14.65 5.32 -6.46
C ILE A 48 15.80 4.41 -6.93
N PRO A 49 16.37 3.50 -6.10
CA PRO A 49 17.45 2.63 -6.55
C PRO A 49 17.02 1.70 -7.69
N LEU A 50 15.77 1.24 -7.69
CA LEU A 50 15.22 0.42 -8.76
C LEU A 50 15.06 1.22 -10.06
N ALA A 51 14.60 2.47 -9.96
CA ALA A 51 14.48 3.37 -11.10
C ALA A 51 15.85 3.71 -11.71
N LEU A 52 16.90 3.88 -10.88
CA LEU A 52 18.26 4.18 -11.34
C LEU A 52 18.97 2.97 -11.96
N ARG A 53 18.77 1.76 -11.40
CA ARG A 53 19.40 0.54 -11.92
C ARG A 53 18.72 0.00 -13.18
N GLY A 54 17.47 0.38 -13.42
CA GLY A 54 16.65 -0.17 -14.49
C GLY A 54 16.24 -1.62 -14.25
N VAL A 55 15.25 -2.08 -15.00
CA VAL A 55 14.78 -3.47 -14.95
C VAL A 55 15.55 -4.28 -15.99
N LYS A 56 16.17 -5.40 -15.57
CA LYS A 56 16.91 -6.29 -16.47
C LYS A 56 15.99 -6.78 -17.60
N PHE A 57 16.26 -6.34 -18.83
CA PHE A 57 15.55 -6.84 -19.99
C PHE A 57 15.93 -8.30 -20.25
N GLN A 58 14.94 -9.10 -20.61
CA GLN A 58 15.12 -10.50 -21.00
C GLN A 58 14.47 -10.68 -22.36
N PRO A 59 15.20 -11.18 -23.38
CA PRO A 59 14.65 -11.39 -24.72
C PRO A 59 13.76 -12.65 -24.72
N ILE A 60 12.56 -12.49 -24.18
CA ILE A 60 11.50 -13.51 -24.17
C ILE A 60 10.38 -13.01 -25.07
N GLY A 61 9.54 -13.91 -25.58
CA GLY A 61 8.36 -13.51 -26.37
C GLY A 61 7.48 -12.51 -25.62
N ALA A 62 6.90 -11.55 -26.34
CA ALA A 62 6.17 -10.42 -25.76
C ALA A 62 5.07 -10.83 -24.74
N LEU A 63 4.34 -11.91 -25.03
CA LEU A 63 3.32 -12.45 -24.13
C LEU A 63 3.91 -12.98 -22.81
N ALA A 64 5.07 -13.63 -22.87
CA ALA A 64 5.76 -14.16 -21.68
C ALA A 64 6.29 -13.02 -20.80
N ILE A 65 6.83 -11.96 -21.40
CA ILE A 65 7.26 -10.75 -20.69
C ILE A 65 6.06 -10.06 -20.02
N LEU A 66 4.94 -9.89 -20.74
CA LEU A 66 3.74 -9.24 -20.20
C LEU A 66 3.20 -9.98 -18.98
N ARG A 67 3.04 -11.31 -19.06
CA ARG A 67 2.58 -12.14 -17.93
C ARG A 67 3.52 -12.03 -16.74
N ARG A 68 4.83 -12.11 -16.96
CA ARG A 68 5.83 -12.00 -15.90
C ARG A 68 5.79 -10.62 -15.23
N ASN A 69 5.67 -9.54 -16.00
CA ASN A 69 5.61 -8.19 -15.46
C ASN A 69 4.30 -7.94 -14.69
N LEU A 70 3.17 -8.42 -15.18
CA LEU A 70 1.90 -8.36 -14.45
C LEU A 70 1.95 -9.16 -13.15
N LEU A 71 2.56 -10.35 -13.15
CA LEU A 71 2.70 -11.16 -11.95
C LEU A 71 3.65 -10.54 -10.94
N ILE A 72 4.80 -9.99 -11.35
CA ILE A 72 5.78 -9.43 -10.41
C ILE A 72 5.37 -8.02 -9.98
N TYR A 73 5.19 -7.11 -10.94
CA TYR A 73 4.95 -5.69 -10.66
C TYR A 73 3.47 -5.38 -10.41
N GLY A 74 2.55 -6.11 -11.04
CA GLY A 74 1.12 -5.98 -10.77
C GLY A 74 0.77 -6.55 -9.39
N LEU A 75 1.06 -7.83 -9.14
CA LEU A 75 0.77 -8.45 -7.84
C LEU A 75 1.58 -7.80 -6.72
N GLY A 76 2.87 -7.55 -6.94
CA GLY A 76 3.72 -6.84 -5.99
C GLY A 76 3.18 -5.44 -5.68
N GLY A 77 2.77 -4.69 -6.71
CA GLY A 77 2.17 -3.36 -6.55
C GLY A 77 0.82 -3.38 -5.82
N VAL A 78 0.09 -4.51 -5.85
CA VAL A 78 -1.12 -4.71 -5.06
C VAL A 78 -0.78 -5.07 -3.62
N ILE A 79 0.07 -6.07 -3.37
CA ILE A 79 0.31 -6.64 -2.03
C ILE A 79 1.16 -5.71 -1.15
N VAL A 80 2.27 -5.19 -1.68
CA VAL A 80 3.24 -4.36 -0.93
C VAL A 80 2.57 -3.21 -0.17
N PRO A 81 1.68 -2.40 -0.76
CA PRO A 81 1.06 -1.30 -0.03
C PRO A 81 0.07 -1.74 1.05
N PHE A 82 -0.59 -2.89 0.95
CA PHE A 82 -1.43 -3.39 2.06
C PHE A 82 -0.56 -3.75 3.27
N VAL A 83 0.52 -4.50 3.04
CA VAL A 83 1.44 -4.91 4.11
C VAL A 83 2.15 -3.70 4.69
N GLY A 84 2.67 -2.80 3.85
CA GLY A 84 3.41 -1.62 4.29
C GLY A 84 2.56 -0.66 5.13
N ILE A 85 1.35 -0.33 4.69
CA ILE A 85 0.44 0.55 5.46
C ILE A 85 0.08 -0.09 6.79
N LYS A 86 -0.22 -1.40 6.83
CA LYS A 86 -0.57 -2.09 8.06
C LYS A 86 0.59 -2.13 9.07
N LEU A 87 1.81 -2.38 8.61
CA LEU A 87 2.99 -2.37 9.47
C LEU A 87 3.25 -0.98 10.06
N ILE A 88 3.08 0.07 9.26
CA ILE A 88 3.22 1.45 9.74
C ILE A 88 2.14 1.77 10.78
N ASP A 89 0.88 1.40 10.52
CA ASP A 89 -0.22 1.58 11.46
C ASP A 89 0.07 0.88 12.79
N MET A 90 0.51 -0.38 12.75
CA MET A 90 0.89 -1.13 13.95
C MET A 90 2.05 -0.48 14.71
N LEU A 91 3.06 0.06 14.02
CA LEU A 91 4.17 0.77 14.66
C LEU A 91 3.73 2.07 15.34
N ILE A 92 2.86 2.85 14.67
CA ILE A 92 2.32 4.09 15.22
C ILE A 92 1.48 3.80 16.46
N THR A 93 0.61 2.80 16.40
CA THR A 93 -0.22 2.37 17.53
C THR A 93 0.63 1.81 18.67
N ALA A 94 1.65 0.99 18.38
CA ALA A 94 2.54 0.44 19.41
C ALA A 94 3.34 1.52 20.14
N LEU A 95 3.69 2.60 19.45
CA LEU A 95 4.39 3.75 20.02
C LEU A 95 3.44 4.79 20.67
N ASN A 96 2.13 4.54 20.69
CA ASN A 96 1.09 5.48 21.16
C ASN A 96 1.20 6.89 20.52
N LEU A 97 1.57 6.95 19.24
CA LEU A 97 1.74 8.20 18.52
C LEU A 97 0.42 8.77 17.98
N ALA A 98 -0.62 7.93 17.83
CA ALA A 98 -1.95 8.29 17.34
C ALA A 98 -3.01 7.22 17.69
#